data_AF-A0A933AF39-F1
#
_entry.id   AF-A0A933AF39-F1
#
_cell.length_a   1.000
_cell.length_b   1.000
_cell.length_c   1.000
_cell.angle_alpha   90.00
_cell.angle_beta   90.00
_cell.angle_gamma   90.00
#
_symmetry.space_group_name_H-M   'P 1'
#
loop_
_entity.id
_entity.type
_entity.pdbx_description
1 polymer ?
#
loop_
_entity_poly.entity_id
_entity_poly.type
_entity_poly.pdbx_seq_one_letter_code
_entity_poly.pdbx_strand_id
1 'polypeptide(L)'
;LQVQVAGTVNMCCFDYDGKLTFGDLKTQSLKEVFETQAFKKIHHCHTTGDYKGSGLLCENCDQLNADKSDVMVYSTKFDDLRERVRLTSTAYSKLL
;
A
#
# COMPACT_ATOMS: atom_id res chain seq x y z
N LEU A 1 6.36 -2.69 2.71
CA LEU A 1 7.51 -3.60 2.52
C LEU A 1 7.02 -5.03 2.67
N GLN A 2 7.15 -5.83 1.63
CA GLN A 2 6.86 -7.27 1.65
C GLN A 2 8.12 -8.04 1.31
N VAL A 3 8.45 -9.03 2.13
CA VAL A 3 9.54 -9.98 1.85
C VAL A 3 8.88 -11.27 1.36
N GLN A 4 9.21 -11.69 0.15
CA GLN A 4 8.68 -12.91 -0.44
C GLN A 4 9.36 -14.15 0.15
N VAL A 5 8.75 -15.32 -0.03
CA VAL A 5 9.33 -16.62 0.42
C VAL A 5 10.75 -16.83 -0.13
N ALA A 6 11.03 -16.33 -1.34
CA ALA A 6 12.33 -16.42 -1.97
C ALA A 6 13.36 -15.41 -1.43
N GLY A 7 13.02 -14.52 -0.49
CA GLY A 7 13.90 -13.47 0.04
C GLY A 7 13.91 -12.17 -0.76
N THR A 8 13.26 -12.11 -1.92
CA THR A 8 13.08 -10.87 -2.69
C THR A 8 12.15 -9.91 -1.97
N VAL A 9 12.34 -8.62 -2.23
CA VAL A 9 11.66 -7.53 -1.54
C VAL A 9 10.82 -6.73 -2.53
N ASN A 10 9.53 -6.59 -2.22
CA ASN A 10 8.55 -5.84 -3.00
C ASN A 10 7.91 -4.73 -2.16
N MET A 11 7.35 -3.71 -2.81
CA MET A 11 6.85 -2.54 -2.08
C MET A 11 5.45 -2.78 -1.51
N CYS A 12 4.61 -3.41 -2.32
CA CYS A 12 3.17 -3.42 -2.17
C CYS A 12 2.66 -4.85 -2.10
N CYS A 13 1.66 -5.11 -1.25
CA CYS A 13 0.98 -6.41 -1.20
C CYS A 13 0.06 -6.65 -2.40
N PHE A 14 -0.32 -5.59 -3.13
CA PHE A 14 -1.09 -5.68 -4.36
C PHE A 14 -0.22 -5.93 -5.62
N ASP A 15 1.11 -6.04 -5.45
CA ASP A 15 2.04 -6.40 -6.52
C ASP A 15 2.17 -7.93 -6.65
N TYR A 16 1.06 -8.58 -7.01
CA TYR A 16 0.97 -10.04 -7.12
C TYR A 16 1.95 -10.64 -8.14
N ASP A 17 2.22 -9.91 -9.22
CA ASP A 17 3.12 -10.33 -10.30
C ASP A 17 4.60 -9.99 -10.01
N GLY A 18 4.90 -9.33 -8.88
CA GLY A 18 6.27 -8.94 -8.52
C GLY A 18 6.92 -7.89 -9.43
N LYS A 19 6.12 -7.03 -10.06
CA LYS A 19 6.57 -5.95 -10.97
C LYS A 19 7.30 -4.82 -10.24
N LEU A 20 7.17 -4.73 -8.91
CA LEU A 20 7.87 -3.77 -8.05
C LEU A 20 8.88 -4.47 -7.12
N THR A 21 9.60 -5.47 -7.63
CA THR A 21 10.75 -6.04 -6.91
C THR A 21 11.90 -5.04 -6.90
N PHE A 22 12.43 -4.69 -5.71
CA PHE A 22 13.50 -3.68 -5.56
C PHE A 22 14.67 -4.11 -4.66
N GLY A 23 14.71 -5.38 -4.23
CA GLY A 23 15.84 -5.90 -3.46
C GLY A 23 15.78 -7.40 -3.24
N ASP A 24 16.86 -7.97 -2.70
CA ASP A 24 16.96 -9.36 -2.26
C ASP A 24 17.74 -9.45 -0.94
N LEU A 25 17.09 -9.92 0.13
CA LEU A 25 17.70 -10.01 1.46
C LEU A 25 18.72 -11.16 1.60
N LYS A 26 18.84 -12.03 0.59
CA LYS A 26 19.90 -13.04 0.54
C LYS A 26 21.25 -12.42 0.19
N THR A 27 21.26 -11.24 -0.44
CA THR A 27 22.48 -10.59 -0.95
C THR A 27 22.66 -9.16 -0.44
N GLN A 28 21.62 -8.54 0.09
CA GLN A 28 21.61 -7.15 0.55
C GLN A 28 21.02 -7.05 1.96
N SER A 29 21.56 -6.15 2.77
CA SER A 29 20.90 -5.65 3.97
C SER A 29 19.68 -4.79 3.63
N LEU A 30 18.73 -4.67 4.55
CA LEU A 30 17.59 -3.75 4.39
C LEU A 30 18.04 -2.30 4.13
N LYS A 31 19.13 -1.86 4.76
CA LYS A 31 19.70 -0.53 4.54
C LYS A 31 20.10 -0.35 3.08
N GLU A 32 20.82 -1.32 2.50
CA GLU A 32 21.22 -1.27 1.10
C GLU A 32 20.01 -1.29 0.16
N VAL A 33 18.99 -2.08 0.47
CA VAL A 33 17.72 -2.13 -0.29
C VAL A 33 17.03 -0.76 -0.33
N PHE A 34 16.99 -0.02 0.78
CA PHE A 34 16.40 1.32 0.83
C PHE A 34 17.23 2.39 0.12
N GLU A 35 18.52 2.15 -0.10
CA GLU A 35 19.36 3.08 -0.87
C GLU A 35 19.25 2.90 -2.38
N THR A 36 18.56 1.86 -2.85
CA THR A 36 18.35 1.59 -4.28
C THR A 36 17.56 2.71 -4.96
N GLN A 37 17.86 2.94 -6.25
CA GLN A 37 17.11 3.90 -7.06
C GLN A 37 15.64 3.50 -7.24
N ALA A 38 15.38 2.19 -7.32
CA ALA A 38 14.02 1.67 -7.40
C ALA A 38 13.20 2.04 -6.14
N PHE A 39 13.75 1.80 -4.94
CA PHE A 39 13.08 2.23 -3.70
C PHE A 39 12.89 3.74 -3.66
N LYS A 40 13.94 4.53 -3.94
CA LYS A 40 13.88 6.00 -3.90
C LYS A 40 12.81 6.57 -4.84
N LYS A 41 12.70 6.02 -6.05
CA LYS A 41 11.65 6.39 -7.00
C LYS A 41 10.26 6.09 -6.47
N ILE A 42 10.02 4.87 -5.99
CA ILE A 42 8.72 4.48 -5.45
C ILE A 42 8.37 5.34 -4.22
N HIS A 43 9.32 5.52 -3.31
CA HIS A 43 9.17 6.36 -2.13
C HIS A 43 8.80 7.80 -2.52
N HIS A 44 9.52 8.40 -3.47
CA HIS A 44 9.23 9.73 -3.97
C HIS A 44 7.78 9.85 -4.46
N CYS A 45 7.36 8.98 -5.40
CA CYS A 45 6.00 8.99 -5.95
C CYS A 45 4.93 8.87 -4.84
N HIS A 46 5.15 8.02 -3.85
CA HIS A 46 4.21 7.87 -2.72
C HIS A 46 4.20 9.05 -1.76
N THR A 47 5.32 9.75 -1.58
CA THR A 47 5.36 10.95 -0.73
C THR A 47 4.81 12.20 -1.40
N THR A 48 4.93 12.31 -2.72
CA THR A 48 4.50 13.52 -3.47
C THR A 48 3.14 13.35 -4.15
N GLY A 49 2.67 12.12 -4.31
CA GLY A 49 1.50 11.80 -5.14
C GLY A 49 1.79 11.89 -6.64
N ASP A 50 3.05 12.06 -7.06
CA ASP A 50 3.42 12.17 -8.47
C ASP A 50 3.65 10.79 -9.10
N TYR A 51 2.59 10.23 -9.67
CA TYR A 51 2.62 8.93 -10.33
C TYR A 51 2.59 9.01 -11.86
N LYS A 52 2.22 10.15 -12.43
CA LYS A 52 1.99 10.28 -13.87
C LYS A 52 3.30 10.18 -14.63
N GLY A 53 3.39 9.24 -15.58
CA GLY A 53 4.62 8.96 -16.31
C GLY A 53 5.71 8.31 -15.45
N SER A 54 5.39 7.86 -14.23
CA SER A 54 6.36 7.17 -13.38
C SER A 54 6.71 5.79 -13.95
N GLY A 55 5.85 5.19 -14.76
CA GLY A 55 6.02 3.82 -15.27
C GLY A 55 5.95 2.76 -14.15
N LEU A 56 5.52 3.14 -12.94
CA LEU A 56 5.20 2.22 -11.86
C LEU A 56 3.77 1.73 -12.05
N LEU A 57 3.46 0.50 -11.61
CA LEU A 57 2.08 0.02 -11.59
C LEU A 57 1.13 0.91 -10.78
N CYS A 58 1.69 1.69 -9.83
CA CYS A 58 0.97 2.65 -9.02
C CYS A 58 0.23 3.70 -9.87
N GLU A 59 0.73 4.06 -11.05
CA GLU A 59 0.11 5.07 -11.92
C GLU A 59 -1.37 4.79 -12.24
N ASN A 60 -1.76 3.52 -12.31
CA ASN A 60 -3.13 3.10 -12.59
C ASN A 60 -3.73 2.25 -11.44
N CYS A 61 -3.24 2.45 -10.21
CA CYS A 61 -3.64 1.65 -9.06
C CYS A 61 -4.85 2.24 -8.33
N ASP A 62 -5.93 1.47 -8.22
CA ASP A 62 -7.17 1.84 -7.52
C ASP A 62 -7.01 1.97 -5.99
N GLN A 63 -5.98 1.33 -5.43
CA GLN A 63 -5.66 1.42 -4.01
C GLN A 63 -5.13 2.79 -3.60
N LEU A 64 -4.71 3.63 -4.56
CA LEU A 64 -4.32 5.02 -4.32
C LEU A 64 -5.49 5.95 -4.06
N ASN A 65 -6.74 5.49 -4.22
CA ASN A 65 -7.90 6.35 -4.02
C ASN A 65 -7.93 6.88 -2.58
N ALA A 66 -7.65 8.17 -2.42
CA ALA A 66 -7.63 8.88 -1.14
C ALA A 66 -9.05 9.21 -0.67
N ASP A 67 -9.96 9.43 -1.61
CA ASP A 67 -11.37 9.49 -1.29
C ASP A 67 -11.89 8.06 -1.11
N LYS A 68 -12.57 7.92 0.00
CA LYS A 68 -12.91 6.68 0.64
C LYS A 68 -14.32 6.80 1.25
N SER A 69 -14.97 7.95 1.05
CA SER A 69 -16.27 8.33 1.60
C SER A 69 -17.42 7.45 1.13
N ASP A 70 -17.25 6.73 0.03
CA ASP A 70 -18.22 5.82 -0.58
C ASP A 70 -18.02 4.34 -0.16
N VAL A 71 -16.97 4.03 0.59
CA VAL A 71 -16.69 2.65 1.02
C VAL A 71 -17.62 2.25 2.17
N MET A 72 -18.54 1.31 1.89
CA MET A 72 -19.35 0.67 2.91
C MET A 72 -18.50 -0.32 3.72
N VAL A 73 -18.28 -0.04 5.01
CA VAL A 73 -17.67 -1.03 5.91
C VAL A 73 -18.77 -1.74 6.68
N TYR A 74 -18.82 -3.05 6.50
CA TYR A 74 -19.73 -3.94 7.19
C TYR A 74 -18.94 -4.81 8.17
N SER A 75 -19.26 -4.70 9.46
CA SER A 75 -18.68 -5.53 10.51
C SER A 75 -19.77 -6.26 11.27
N THR A 76 -19.64 -7.58 11.40
CA THR A 76 -20.53 -8.41 12.21
C THR A 76 -20.11 -8.48 13.68
N LYS A 77 -18.99 -7.84 14.05
CA LYS A 77 -18.44 -7.86 15.41
C LYS A 77 -19.37 -7.24 16.45
N PHE A 78 -20.23 -6.32 16.05
CA PHE A 78 -21.13 -5.58 16.95
C PHE A 78 -22.57 -5.98 16.67
N ASP A 79 -23.39 -6.21 17.70
CA ASP A 79 -24.78 -6.67 17.50
C ASP A 79 -25.76 -5.55 17.12
N ASP A 80 -25.47 -4.29 17.48
CA ASP A 80 -26.30 -3.14 17.07
C ASP A 80 -25.96 -2.66 15.66
N LEU A 81 -26.93 -2.81 14.74
CA LEU A 81 -26.84 -2.34 13.35
C LEU A 81 -26.46 -0.85 13.23
N ARG A 82 -26.87 0.01 14.16
CA ARG A 82 -26.56 1.45 14.15
C ARG A 82 -25.10 1.73 14.46
N GLU A 83 -24.46 0.89 15.26
CA GLU A 83 -23.03 1.00 15.56
C GLU A 83 -22.18 0.45 14.41
N ARG A 84 -22.64 -0.61 13.72
CA ARG A 84 -21.93 -1.19 12.56
C ARG A 84 -21.66 -0.18 11.46
N VAL A 85 -22.67 0.63 11.12
CA VAL A 85 -22.59 1.62 10.02
C VAL A 85 -21.63 2.77 10.35
N ARG A 86 -21.30 2.99 11.64
CA ARG A 86 -20.46 4.11 12.09
C ARG A 86 -19.02 3.72 12.41
N LEU A 87 -18.69 2.43 12.40
CA LEU A 87 -17.38 1.92 12.79
C LEU A 87 -16.68 1.31 11.59
N THR A 88 -15.69 2.04 11.06
CA THR A 88 -14.95 1.65 9.86
C THR A 88 -13.43 1.69 10.10
N SER A 89 -12.67 1.07 9.19
CA SER A 89 -11.22 0.81 9.23
C SER A 89 -10.36 1.97 9.77
N THR A 90 -9.13 1.68 10.22
CA THR A 90 -8.15 2.62 10.82
C THR A 90 -7.81 3.87 10.00
N ALA A 91 -8.29 3.98 8.76
CA ALA A 91 -8.16 5.14 7.89
C ALA A 91 -9.32 6.15 7.99
N TYR A 92 -10.36 5.89 8.79
CA TYR A 92 -11.55 6.74 8.85
C TYR A 92 -11.73 7.35 10.24
N SER A 93 -11.90 8.67 10.26
CA SER A 93 -12.34 9.41 11.44
C SER A 93 -13.80 9.07 11.77
N LYS A 94 -14.15 9.12 13.06
CA LYS A 94 -15.57 9.07 13.48
C LYS A 94 -16.31 10.20 12.76
N LEU A 95 -17.35 9.85 12.01
CA LEU A 95 -18.35 10.82 11.55
C LEU A 95 -19.05 11.36 12.81
N LEU A 96 -18.79 12.63 13.13
CA LEU A 96 -19.43 13.39 14.21
C LEU A 96 -20.90 13.69 13.86
#